data_AF-A0A2N3B689-F1
#
_entry.id   AF-A0A2N3B689-F1
#
_cell.length_a   1.000
_cell.length_b   1.000
_cell.length_c   1.000
_cell.angle_alpha   90.00
_cell.angle_beta   90.00
_cell.angle_gamma   90.00
#
_symmetry.space_group_name_H-M   'P 1'
#
loop_
_entity.id
_entity.type
_entity.pdbx_description
1 polymer ?
#
loop_
_entity_poly.entity_id
_entity_poly.type
_entity_poly.pdbx_seq_one_letter_code
_entity_poly.pdbx_strand_id
1 'polypeptide(L)' 'VELYVGGKLIARGELTELSGDQAGQLAVRLTEVADLQNGL' A
#
# COMPACT_ATOMS: atom_id res chain seq x y z
N VAL A 1 -1.40 7.38 -1.99
CA VAL A 1 -0.06 7.11 -1.42
C VAL A 1 0.69 6.12 -2.28
N GLU A 2 2.02 6.11 -2.14
CA GLU A 2 2.93 5.25 -2.88
C GLU A 2 3.64 4.30 -1.92
N LEU A 3 3.75 3.02 -2.29
CA LEU A 3 4.45 2.01 -1.51
C LEU A 3 5.78 1.67 -2.17
N TYR A 4 6.85 1.71 -1.38
CA TYR A 4 8.20 1.42 -1.85
C TYR A 4 8.81 0.25 -1.07
N VAL A 5 9.54 -0.62 -1.76
CA VAL A 5 10.37 -1.68 -1.16
C VAL A 5 11.75 -1.59 -1.78
N GLY A 6 12.80 -1.49 -0.94
CA GLY A 6 14.18 -1.34 -1.42
C GLY A 6 14.39 -0.11 -2.33
N GLY A 7 13.60 0.96 -2.14
CA GLY A 7 13.64 2.18 -2.96
C GLY A 7 12.93 2.08 -4.32
N LYS A 8 12.28 0.95 -4.64
CA LYS A 8 11.46 0.78 -5.85
C LYS A 8 9.98 0.90 -5.53
N LEU A 9 9.23 1.61 -6.38
CA LEU A 9 7.77 1.69 -6.28
C LEU A 9 7.18 0.30 -6.58
N ILE A 10 6.34 -0.20 -5.67
CA ILE A 10 5.70 -1.52 -5.81
C ILE A 10 4.19 -1.46 -5.97
N ALA A 11 3.54 -0.39 -5.50
CA ALA A 11 2.10 -0.23 -5.57
C ALA A 11 1.67 1.21 -5.29
N ARG A 12 0.45 1.53 -5.73
CA ARG A 12 -0.27 2.75 -5.38
C ARG A 12 -1.56 2.37 -4.66
N GLY A 13 -1.97 3.22 -3.72
CA GLY A 13 -3.17 2.97 -2.94
C GLY A 13 -3.69 4.20 -2.23
N GLU A 14 -4.79 4.02 -1.54
CA GLU A 14 -5.46 5.05 -0.75
C GLU A 14 -5.33 4.74 0.74
N LEU A 15 -5.05 5.76 1.55
CA LEU A 15 -5.07 5.63 3.00
C LEU A 15 -6.52 5.56 3.47
N THR A 16 -6.82 4.62 4.34
CA THR A 16 -8.12 4.44 4.96
C THR A 16 -7.92 4.22 6.44
N GLU A 17 -8.71 4.91 7.26
CA GLU A 17 -8.78 4.61 8.67
C GLU A 17 -9.66 3.39 8.89
N LEU A 18 -9.17 2.44 9.67
CA LEU A 18 -9.94 1.26 10.04
C LEU A 18 -11.01 1.64 11.07
N SER A 19 -12.12 0.89 11.09
CA SER A 19 -13.24 1.12 12.00
C SER A 19 -13.35 0.01 13.06
N GLY A 20 -14.20 0.22 14.07
CA GLY A 20 -14.46 -0.76 15.13
C GLY A 20 -13.27 -0.90 16.08
N ASP A 21 -12.89 -2.13 16.41
CA ASP A 21 -11.78 -2.44 17.33
C ASP A 21 -10.41 -1.97 16.82
N GLN A 22 -10.30 -1.66 15.52
CA GLN A 22 -9.09 -1.16 14.90
C GLN A 22 -9.13 0.35 14.62
N ALA A 23 -10.11 1.08 15.17
CA ALA A 23 -10.19 2.54 15.06
C ALA A 23 -8.87 3.22 15.46
N GLY A 24 -8.49 4.27 14.72
CA GLY A 24 -7.21 4.97 14.87
C GLY A 24 -6.02 4.31 14.17
N GLN A 25 -6.19 3.13 13.56
CA GLN A 25 -5.17 2.52 12.70
C GLN A 25 -5.36 2.97 11.25
N LEU A 26 -4.25 3.27 10.58
CA LEU A 26 -4.23 3.57 9.16
C LEU A 26 -3.87 2.32 8.35
N ALA A 27 -4.72 1.98 7.39
CA ALA A 27 -4.48 0.95 6.40
C ALA A 27 -4.30 1.57 5.02
N VAL A 28 -3.66 0.83 4.10
CA VAL A 28 -3.57 1.21 2.69
C VAL A 28 -4.37 0.23 1.86
N ARG A 29 -5.38 0.73 1.16
CA ARG A 29 -6.11 -0.03 0.13
C ARG A 29 -5.37 0.11 -1.19
N LEU A 30 -4.84 -0.99 -1.71
CA LEU A 30 -4.17 -1.01 -3.01
C LEU A 30 -5.17 -0.75 -4.13
N THR A 31 -4.85 0.18 -5.02
CA THR A 31 -5.61 0.48 -6.24
C THR A 31 -4.88 0.00 -7.49
N GLU A 32 -3.55 -0.02 -7.43
CA GLU A 32 -2.69 -0.49 -8.52
C GLU A 32 -1.46 -1.19 -7.93
N VAL A 33 -1.09 -2.33 -8.52
CA VAL A 33 0.15 -3.04 -8.19
C VAL A 33 1.11 -2.82 -9.34
N ALA A 34 2.30 -2.30 -9.04
CA ALA A 34 3.34 -2.16 -10.05
C ALA A 34 3.82 -3.57 -10.46
N ASP A 35 4.02 -3.78 -11.75
CA ASP A 35 4.44 -5.09 -12.26
C ASP A 35 5.89 -5.39 -11.83
N LEU A 36 6.04 -6.22 -10.79
CA LEU A 36 7.32 -6.58 -10.18
C LEU A 36 8.07 -7.69 -10.92
N GLN A 37 7.64 -8.07 -12.13
CA GLN A 37 8.20 -9.18 -12.92
C GLN A 37 9.71 -9.13 -13.21
N ASN A 38 10.46 -8.11 -12.77
CA ASN A 38 11.88 -7.92 -13.08
C ASN A 38 12.84 -7.88 -11.88
N GLY A 39 12.57 -8.52 -10.74
CA GLY A 39 13.68 -8.71 -9.79
C GLY A 39 13.38 -9.18 -8.37
N LEU A 40 12.84 -10.39 -8.22
CA LEU A 40 13.07 -11.20 -7.02
C LEU A 40 14.15 -12.25 -7.33
#